data_AF-A0A524LN98-F1
#
_entry.id   AF-A0A524LN98-F1
#
_cell.length_a   1.000
_cell.length_b   1.000
_cell.length_c   1.000
_cell.angle_alpha   90.00
_cell.angle_beta   90.00
_cell.angle_gamma   90.00
#
_symmetry.space_group_name_H-M   'P 1'
#
loop_
_entity.id
_entity.type
_entity.pdbx_description
1 polymer ?
#
loop_
_entity_poly.entity_id
_entity_poly.type
_entity_poly.pdbx_seq_one_letter_code
_entity_poly.pdbx_strand_id
1 'polypeptide(L)' 'MAQLTYFSHSAWMIESGKYKILIDPFLNDNPTSPVKAKDVQADFIIV' A
#
# COMPACT_ATOMS: atom_id res chain seq x y z
N MET A 1 -10.64 -13.04 6.14
CA MET A 1 -9.18 -13.22 6.29
C MET A 1 -8.53 -11.95 5.77
N ALA A 2 -7.59 -11.36 6.50
CA ALA A 2 -6.91 -10.16 6.04
C ALA A 2 -5.80 -10.55 5.05
N GLN A 3 -5.68 -9.80 3.95
CA GLN A 3 -4.61 -9.95 2.97
C GLN A 3 -3.59 -8.83 3.17
N LEU A 4 -2.31 -9.18 3.21
CA LEU A 4 -1.21 -8.24 3.32
C LEU A 4 -0.38 -8.31 2.04
N THR A 5 -0.12 -7.15 1.43
CA THR A 5 0.74 -7.02 0.25
C THR A 5 1.89 -6.06 0.57
N TYR A 6 3.11 -6.49 0.33
CA TYR A 6 4.32 -5.69 0.56
C TYR A 6 4.73 -4.94 -0.72
N PHE A 7 5.00 -3.64 -0.60
CA PHE A 7 5.39 -2.76 -1.71
C PHE A 7 6.82 -2.21 -1.61
N SER A 8 7.68 -2.86 -0.83
CA SER A 8 9.05 -2.44 -0.49
C SER A 8 9.16 -1.36 0.59
N HIS A 9 10.34 -1.26 1.22
CA HIS A 9 10.64 -0.39 2.37
C HIS A 9 9.68 -0.64 3.54
N SER A 10 8.82 0.34 3.85
CA SER A 10 7.79 0.28 4.89
C SER A 10 6.39 0.24 4.28
N ALA A 11 6.29 0.23 2.95
CA ALA A 11 5.01 0.35 2.26
C ALA A 11 4.25 -0.99 2.26
N TRP A 12 3.04 -0.98 2.81
CA TRP A 12 2.16 -2.15 2.88
C TRP A 12 0.73 -1.79 2.52
N MET A 13 0.05 -2.70 1.82
CA MET A 13 -1.40 -2.70 1.67
C MET A 13 -2.00 -3.78 2.57
N ILE A 14 -3.02 -3.41 3.33
CA ILE A 14 -3.86 -4.33 4.11
C ILE A 14 -5.28 -4.28 3.54
N GLU A 15 -5.76 -5.42 3.06
CA GLU A 15 -7.13 -5.57 2.60
C GLU A 15 -7.90 -6.45 3.59
N SER A 16 -8.95 -5.89 4.20
CA SER A 16 -9.78 -6.59 5.17
C SER A 16 -11.25 -6.23 5.00
N GLY A 17 -12.04 -7.21 4.53
CA GLY A 17 -13.44 -7.00 4.21
C GLY A 17 -13.60 -6.02 3.04
N LYS A 18 -14.19 -4.85 3.31
CA LYS A 18 -14.36 -3.78 2.31
C LYS A 18 -13.27 -2.70 2.36
N TYR A 19 -12.38 -2.75 3.36
CA TYR A 19 -11.42 -1.69 3.61
C TYR A 19 -10.06 -2.03 3.02
N LYS A 20 -9.44 -1.02 2.39
CA LYS A 20 -8.08 -1.00 1.88
C LYS A 20 -7.27 0.04 2.65
N ILE A 21 -6.26 -0.39 3.39
CA ILE A 21 -5.43 0.47 4.22
C ILE A 21 -4.02 0.45 3.64
N LEU A 22 -3.50 1.62 3.29
CA LEU A 22 -2.14 1.79 2.78
C LEU A 22 -1.26 2.43 3.86
N ILE A 23 -0.18 1.76 4.23
CA ILE A 23 0.78 2.19 5.25
C ILE A 23 2.05 2.68 4.56
N ASP A 24 2.58 3.82 5.01
CA ASP A 24 3.83 4.45 4.54
C ASP A 24 4.00 4.44 3.01
N PRO A 25 3.15 5.15 2.23
CA PRO A 25 3.06 5.02 0.78
C PRO A 25 4.22 5.68 0.00
N PHE A 26 5.46 5.35 0.32
CA PHE A 26 6.63 5.71 -0.48
C PHE A 26 6.68 4.81 -1.74
N LEU A 27 5.92 5.20 -2.77
CA LEU A 27 5.72 4.41 -4.01
C LEU A 27 6.38 5.05 -5.24
N ASN A 28 6.09 6.33 -5.54
CA ASN A 28 6.52 6.96 -6.79
C ASN A 28 8.03 7.09 -6.92
N ASP A 29 8.67 7.50 -5.83
CA ASP A 29 10.13 7.71 -5.74
C ASP A 29 10.87 6.52 -5.14
N ASN A 30 10.16 5.44 -4.81
CA ASN A 30 10.77 4.20 -4.35
C ASN A 30 11.28 3.39 -5.56
N PRO A 31 12.60 3.18 -5.69
CA PRO A 31 13.19 2.51 -6.84
C PRO A 31 12.82 1.01 -6.93
N THR A 32 12.34 0.44 -5.83
CA THR A 32 12.01 -0.99 -5.70
C THR A 32 10.53 -1.24 -5.50
N SER A 33 9.69 -0.20 -5.50
CA SER A 33 8.26 -0.41 -5.40
C SER A 33 7.72 -1.03 -6.69
N PRO A 34 6.93 -2.12 -6.62
CA PRO A 34 6.40 -2.80 -7.79
C PRO A 34 5.25 -2.02 -8.46
N VAL A 35 4.73 -0.96 -7.83
CA VAL A 35 3.56 -0.20 -8.25
C VAL A 35 3.79 1.31 -8.09
N LYS A 36 3.01 2.13 -8.79
CA LYS A 36 2.96 3.59 -8.56
C LYS A 36 1.71 3.97 -7.78
N ALA A 37 1.71 5.17 -7.20
CA ALA A 37 0.57 5.65 -6.40
C ALA A 37 -0.75 5.65 -7.18
N LYS A 38 -0.71 5.88 -8.51
CA LYS A 38 -1.89 5.83 -9.38
C LYS A 38 -2.49 4.43 -9.55
N ASP A 39 -1.72 3.38 -9.28
CA ASP A 39 -2.13 1.98 -9.47
C ASP A 39 -2.78 1.39 -8.20
N VAL A 40 -2.79 2.15 -7.10
CA VAL A 40 -3.25 1.70 -5.78
C VAL A 40 -4.45 2.55 -5.33
N GLN A 41 -5.48 1.89 -4.81
CA GLN A 41 -6.60 2.55 -4.15
C GLN A 41 -6.59 2.19 -2.66
N ALA A 42 -6.80 3.19 -1.81
CA ALA A 42 -6.88 3.02 -0.36
C ALA A 42 -8.02 3.88 0.19
N ASP A 43 -8.76 3.33 1.14
CA ASP A 43 -9.76 4.07 1.92
C ASP A 43 -9.08 4.89 3.03
N PHE A 44 -7.96 4.38 3.57
CA PHE A 44 -7.18 5.00 4.63
C PHE A 44 -5.70 4.98 4.30
N ILE A 45 -5.00 6.04 4.71
CA ILE A 45 -3.54 6.14 4.64
C ILE A 45 -3.02 6.38 6.06
N ILE A 46 -2.04 5.56 6.47
CA ILE A 46 -1.30 5.72 7.73
C ILE A 46 0.13 6.12 7.36
N VAL A 47 0.64 7.17 8.01
CA VAL A 47 1.97 7.78 7.80
C VAL A 47 2.70 7.89 9.13
#